data_AF-A0A7X0HGX7-F1
#
_entry.id   AF-A0A7X0HGX7-F1
#
_cell.length_a   1.000
_cell.length_b   1.000
_cell.length_c   1.000
_cell.angle_alpha   90.00
_cell.angle_beta   90.00
_cell.angle_gamma   90.00
#
_symmetry.space_group_name_H-M   'P 1'
#
loop_
_entity.id
_entity.type
_entity.pdbx_description
1 polymer ?
#
loop_
_entity_poly.entity_id
_entity_poly.type
_entity_poly.pdbx_seq_one_letter_code
_entity_poly.pdbx_strand_id
1 'polypeptide(L)'
;MTHQNTLARTRAAASFAFTAALVALAPAGAAHADPAQSGPVYCTHEYNPVVGTDGKTYPNACAAGAAGTQVQQPGIVGETVNDVTSLVPSAS
;
A
#
# COMPACT_ATOMS: atom_id res chain seq x y z
N MET A 1 -1.71 25.43 58.31
CA MET A 1 -0.34 24.88 58.50
C MET A 1 -0.05 24.00 57.32
N THR A 2 0.75 24.54 56.41
CA THR A 2 1.46 23.86 55.34
C THR A 2 2.33 22.73 55.89
N HIS A 3 2.28 21.53 55.32
CA HIS A 3 3.49 20.74 55.13
C HIS A 3 3.36 19.76 53.95
N GLN A 4 4.40 19.77 53.15
CA GLN A 4 4.59 19.12 51.86
C GLN A 4 4.61 17.58 51.99
N ASN A 5 4.16 16.84 50.97
CA ASN A 5 5.13 16.03 50.23
C ASN A 5 4.69 15.65 48.81
N THR A 6 5.52 16.08 47.88
CA THR A 6 5.55 15.81 46.45
C THR A 6 6.23 14.45 46.23
N LEU A 7 5.99 13.81 45.08
CA LEU A 7 6.84 12.75 44.47
C LEU A 7 6.73 11.31 45.03
N ALA A 8 5.84 10.51 44.45
CA ALA A 8 6.06 9.09 44.06
C ALA A 8 4.75 8.53 43.49
N ARG A 9 4.36 8.85 42.26
CA ARG A 9 4.70 8.03 41.09
C ARG A 9 4.77 6.52 41.40
N THR A 10 3.76 5.83 40.84
CA THR A 10 3.86 4.59 40.05
C THR A 10 3.73 3.22 40.74
N ARG A 11 2.81 2.45 40.12
CA ARG A 11 2.77 0.99 39.91
C ARG A 11 2.23 0.11 41.04
N ALA A 12 1.00 -0.36 40.84
CA ALA A 12 0.68 -1.74 40.48
C ALA A 12 -0.67 -2.16 41.07
N ALA A 13 -1.75 -2.05 40.29
CA ALA A 13 -2.94 -2.86 40.55
C ALA A 13 -2.92 -3.98 39.52
N ALA A 14 -2.56 -5.16 40.02
CA ALA A 14 -2.50 -6.41 39.30
C ALA A 14 -3.90 -6.91 38.90
N SER A 15 -3.98 -7.49 37.71
CA SER A 15 -4.80 -8.67 37.39
C SER A 15 -6.33 -8.58 37.54
N PHE A 16 -7.03 -8.20 36.47
CA PHE A 16 -8.42 -8.64 36.24
C PHE A 16 -8.63 -9.01 34.76
N ALA A 17 -9.22 -10.19 34.57
CA ALA A 17 -9.76 -10.78 33.35
C ALA A 17 -8.81 -11.60 32.44
N PHE A 18 -9.21 -12.86 32.36
CA PHE A 18 -8.71 -14.00 31.61
C PHE A 18 -9.03 -13.85 30.10
N THR A 19 -8.05 -14.24 29.27
CA THR A 19 -8.21 -15.01 28.02
C THR A 19 -8.99 -14.48 26.80
N ALA A 20 -8.30 -14.65 25.66
CA ALA A 20 -8.87 -15.06 24.39
C ALA A 20 -9.62 -14.02 23.55
N ALA A 21 -8.92 -12.95 23.19
CA ALA A 21 -9.06 -12.42 21.85
C ALA A 21 -7.70 -11.92 21.38
N LEU A 22 -6.83 -12.90 21.14
CA LEU A 22 -5.96 -12.94 19.97
C LEU A 22 -5.48 -11.55 19.55
N VAL A 23 -4.30 -11.17 20.03
CA VAL A 23 -3.43 -10.31 19.23
C VAL A 23 -3.24 -11.05 17.91
N ALA A 24 -4.11 -10.77 16.94
CA ALA A 24 -3.98 -11.21 15.56
C ALA A 24 -2.89 -10.35 14.93
N LEU A 25 -1.66 -10.52 15.43
CA LEU A 25 -0.47 -10.08 14.74
C LEU A 25 -0.15 -11.17 13.71
N ALA A 26 -1.05 -11.35 12.75
CA ALA A 26 -0.67 -11.94 11.48
C ALA A 26 0.08 -10.83 10.74
N PRO A 27 1.39 -10.95 10.46
CA PRO A 27 1.95 -10.14 9.40
C PRO A 27 1.19 -10.56 8.15
N ALA A 28 0.28 -9.70 7.66
CA ALA A 28 -0.29 -9.86 6.34
C ALA A 28 0.90 -10.03 5.41
N GLY A 29 0.99 -11.22 4.79
CA GLY A 29 2.19 -11.68 4.11
C GLY A 29 2.74 -10.59 3.22
N ALA A 30 3.89 -10.04 3.59
CA ALA A 30 4.72 -9.36 2.64
C ALA A 30 5.15 -10.44 1.65
N ALA A 31 4.48 -10.47 0.48
CA ALA A 31 5.04 -11.07 -0.70
C ALA A 31 6.36 -10.35 -0.94
N HIS A 32 7.43 -10.90 -0.37
CA HIS A 32 8.78 -10.45 -0.64
C HIS A 32 9.00 -10.87 -2.09
N ALA A 33 8.88 -9.90 -3.00
CA ALA A 33 9.41 -10.05 -4.34
C ALA A 33 10.91 -10.30 -4.16
N ASP A 34 11.33 -11.56 -4.19
CA ASP A 34 12.74 -11.93 -4.18
C ASP A 34 13.39 -11.28 -5.42
N PRO A 35 14.28 -10.28 -5.26
CA PRO A 35 14.88 -9.58 -6.39
C PRO A 35 15.79 -10.50 -7.22
N ALA A 36 16.08 -11.70 -6.73
CA ALA A 36 16.95 -12.69 -7.36
C ALA A 36 16.24 -13.60 -8.39
N GLN A 37 14.91 -13.57 -8.51
CA GLN A 37 14.13 -14.47 -9.39
C GLN A 37 13.48 -13.78 -10.60
N SER A 38 13.73 -12.50 -10.84
CA SER A 38 13.24 -11.84 -12.04
C SER A 38 14.21 -12.07 -13.19
N GLY A 39 13.94 -13.10 -14.00
CA GLY A 39 14.59 -13.25 -15.30
C GLY A 39 14.31 -12.06 -16.22
N PRO A 40 14.93 -11.98 -17.41
CA PRO A 40 14.61 -10.91 -18.37
C PRO A 40 13.11 -10.92 -18.69
N VAL A 41 12.44 -9.80 -18.41
CA VAL A 41 11.02 -9.61 -18.73
C VAL A 41 10.91 -9.11 -20.16
N TYR A 42 10.23 -9.88 -21.00
CA TYR A 42 9.91 -9.49 -22.38
C TYR A 42 8.49 -8.95 -22.43
N CYS A 43 8.36 -7.68 -22.81
CA CYS A 43 7.07 -7.03 -22.98
C CYS A 43 6.76 -6.82 -24.46
N THR A 44 5.49 -6.88 -24.82
CA THR A 44 5.03 -6.40 -26.12
C THR A 44 5.18 -4.88 -26.20
N HIS A 45 5.24 -4.36 -27.43
CA HIS A 45 5.26 -2.92 -27.69
C HIS A 45 3.85 -2.30 -27.72
N GLU A 46 2.86 -2.98 -27.14
CA GLU A 46 1.49 -2.48 -27.04
C GLU A 46 1.44 -1.25 -26.12
N TYR A 47 0.73 -0.21 -26.54
CA TYR A 47 0.58 1.02 -25.78
C TYR A 47 -0.77 1.06 -25.07
N ASN A 48 -0.77 0.69 -23.78
CA ASN A 48 -1.91 0.72 -22.87
C ASN A 48 -1.45 1.33 -21.54
N PRO A 49 -1.38 2.67 -21.45
CA PRO A 49 -0.64 3.34 -20.40
C PRO A 49 -1.24 3.09 -19.01
N VAL A 50 -0.36 3.01 -18.01
CA VAL A 50 -0.73 2.82 -16.62
C VAL A 50 0.10 3.74 -15.71
N VAL A 51 -0.50 4.18 -14.61
CA VAL A 51 0.20 4.85 -13.51
C VAL A 51 0.62 3.79 -12.50
N GLY A 52 1.91 3.75 -12.17
CA GLY A 52 2.47 2.89 -11.15
C GLY A 52 2.27 3.45 -9.74
N THR A 53 2.41 2.60 -8.72
CA THR A 53 2.38 3.03 -7.30
C THR A 53 3.51 3.99 -6.92
N ASP A 54 4.53 4.12 -7.77
CA ASP A 54 5.61 5.10 -7.66
C ASP A 54 5.26 6.46 -8.29
N GLY A 55 4.02 6.62 -8.78
CA GLY A 55 3.54 7.84 -9.41
C GLY A 55 4.15 8.11 -10.78
N LYS A 56 4.70 7.10 -11.47
CA LYS A 56 5.18 7.21 -12.85
C LYS A 56 4.22 6.58 -13.84
N THR A 57 4.24 7.07 -15.08
CA THR A 57 3.52 6.44 -16.19
C THR A 57 4.40 5.39 -16.85
N TYR A 58 3.82 4.22 -17.13
CA TYR A 58 4.45 3.15 -17.90
C TYR A 58 3.65 2.90 -19.19
N PRO A 59 4.31 2.52 -20.29
CA PRO A 59 3.65 2.31 -21.59
C PRO A 59 2.64 1.16 -21.58
N ASN A 60 2.84 0.17 -20.70
CA ASN A 60 1.89 -0.89 -20.40
C ASN A 60 2.17 -1.52 -19.02
N ALA A 61 1.24 -2.35 -18.55
CA ALA A 61 1.34 -3.06 -17.28
C ALA A 61 2.57 -3.99 -17.20
N CYS A 62 2.99 -4.58 -18.32
CA CYS A 62 4.19 -5.41 -18.36
C CYS A 62 5.44 -4.57 -18.05
N ALA A 63 5.57 -3.38 -18.66
CA ALA A 63 6.69 -2.48 -18.41
C ALA A 63 6.72 -1.98 -16.96
N ALA A 64 5.55 -1.75 -16.34
CA ALA A 64 5.47 -1.43 -14.91
C ALA A 64 5.99 -2.57 -14.03
N GLY A 65 5.56 -3.81 -14.30
CA GLY A 65 6.02 -5.00 -13.59
C GLY A 65 7.52 -5.27 -13.79
N ALA A 66 8.04 -5.07 -15.01
CA ALA A 66 9.47 -5.18 -15.31
C ALA A 66 10.32 -4.17 -14.53
N ALA A 67 9.75 -2.99 -14.22
CA ALA A 67 10.37 -1.99 -13.36
C ALA A 67 10.19 -2.28 -11.85
N GLY A 68 9.53 -3.37 -11.48
CA GLY A 68 9.24 -3.72 -10.08
C GLY A 68 8.13 -2.87 -9.45
N THR A 69 7.32 -2.19 -10.27
CA THR A 69 6.25 -1.31 -9.81
C THR A 69 4.88 -1.97 -10.00
N GLN A 70 4.01 -1.82 -9.01
CA GLN A 70 2.62 -2.25 -9.12
C GLN A 70 1.79 -1.22 -9.88
N VAL A 71 0.81 -1.67 -10.67
CA VAL A 71 -0.13 -0.78 -11.35
C VAL A 71 -1.12 -0.22 -10.34
N GLN A 72 -1.23 1.11 -10.27
CA GLN A 72 -2.22 1.82 -9.46
C GLN A 72 -3.52 2.07 -10.22
N GLN A 73 -3.43 2.65 -11.42
CA GLN A 73 -4.59 2.95 -12.26
C GLN A 73 -4.22 2.95 -13.75
N PRO A 74 -5.18 2.69 -14.66
CA PRO A 74 -5.01 2.97 -16.08
C PRO A 74 -4.79 4.47 -16.33
N GLY A 75 -4.08 4.81 -17.40
CA GLY A 75 -3.84 6.20 -17.84
C GLY A 75 -2.44 6.74 -17.54
N ILE A 76 -2.28 8.06 -17.67
CA ILE A 76 -1.00 8.76 -17.48
C ILE A 76 -1.03 9.71 -16.27
N VAL A 77 0.14 10.06 -15.76
CA VAL A 77 0.30 11.03 -14.67
C VAL A 77 0.00 12.43 -15.22
N GLY A 78 -0.93 13.13 -14.59
CA GLY A 78 -1.32 14.49 -15.00
C GLY A 78 -2.56 14.56 -15.88
N GLU A 79 -3.22 13.43 -16.14
CA GLU A 79 -4.59 13.45 -16.66
C GLU A 79 -5.52 13.80 -15.49
N THR A 80 -5.73 15.09 -15.26
CA THR A 80 -6.87 15.51 -14.45
C THR A 80 -8.11 15.02 -15.17
N VAL A 81 -8.86 14.11 -14.57
CA VAL A 81 -10.22 13.72 -15.00
C VAL A 81 -11.19 14.89 -14.80
N ASN A 82 -10.88 16.02 -15.45
CA ASN A 82 -11.74 17.17 -15.65
C ASN A 82 -12.35 17.11 -17.06
N ASP A 83 -12.42 15.90 -17.64
CA ASP A 83 -13.13 15.65 -18.87
C ASP A 83 -14.32 14.75 -18.53
N VAL A 84 -15.51 15.33 -18.57
CA VAL A 84 -16.81 14.68 -18.31
C VAL A 84 -17.10 13.48 -19.22
N THR A 85 -16.18 13.09 -20.11
CA THR A 85 -16.27 11.95 -21.03
C THR A 85 -15.98 10.60 -20.35
N SER A 86 -15.55 10.54 -19.09
CA SER A 86 -15.43 9.27 -18.35
C SER A 86 -16.71 8.83 -17.62
N LEU A 87 -17.83 9.53 -17.78
CA LEU A 87 -19.15 9.05 -17.35
C LEU A 87 -19.88 8.18 -18.40
N VAL A 88 -19.19 7.69 -19.43
CA VAL A 88 -19.76 6.62 -20.26
C VAL A 88 -19.23 5.27 -19.75
N PRO A 89 -20.05 4.47 -19.05
CA PRO A 89 -19.76 3.06 -18.90
C PRO A 89 -19.90 2.42 -20.28
N SER A 90 -18.80 2.24 -21.00
CA SER A 90 -18.78 1.32 -22.13
C SER A 90 -18.77 -0.12 -21.61
N ALA A 91 -19.85 -0.51 -20.93
CA ALA A 91 -20.28 -1.89 -20.89
C ALA A 91 -20.98 -2.16 -22.24
N SER A 92 -20.37 -3.02 -23.05
CA SER A 92 -20.98 -3.59 -24.24
C SER A 92 -22.16 -4.50 -23.89
#